data_AF-A0A180FEQ7-F1
#
_entry.id   AF-A0A180FEQ7-F1
#
_cell.length_a   1.000
_cell.length_b   1.000
_cell.length_c   1.000
_cell.angle_alpha   90.00
_cell.angle_beta   90.00
_cell.angle_gamma   90.00
#
_symmetry.space_group_name_H-M   'P 1'
#
loop_
_entity.id
_entity.type
_entity.pdbx_description
1 polymer ?
#
loop_
_entity_poly.entity_id
_entity_poly.type
_entity_poly.pdbx_seq_one_letter_code
_entity_poly.pdbx_strand_id
1 'polypeptide(L)'
;MAIIDTEPLNNLADISRTILQGRGNDLSSLPLDQLQLLDYLDSNRHFLYDFDDVMSRLASPEQYRAFQKALSEVITYKRTTPQATYMLNAAVLDIHRFCGMSVYVPQQAFGLLNEWYKGLEWYRSMH
;
A
#
# COMPACT_ATOMS: atom_id res chain seq x y z
N MET A 1 -3.29 13.88 3.90
CA MET A 1 -4.36 14.08 2.89
C MET A 1 -3.78 13.88 1.50
N ALA A 2 -4.56 13.29 0.59
CA ALA A 2 -4.25 13.20 -0.83
C ALA A 2 -5.50 13.47 -1.67
N ILE A 3 -5.30 13.93 -2.91
CA ILE A 3 -6.33 14.04 -3.95
C ILE A 3 -5.99 13.01 -5.01
N ILE A 4 -6.98 12.20 -5.36
CA ILE A 4 -6.86 11.09 -6.29
C ILE A 4 -7.63 11.47 -7.56
N ASP A 5 -6.92 11.53 -8.68
CA ASP A 5 -7.55 11.50 -9.99
C ASP A 5 -7.91 10.05 -10.32
N THR A 6 -9.19 9.81 -10.56
CA THR A 6 -9.71 8.48 -10.81
C THR A 6 -9.55 8.04 -12.27
N GLU A 7 -9.38 8.98 -13.20
CA GLU A 7 -9.25 8.68 -14.63
C GLU A 7 -8.04 7.74 -14.93
N PRO A 8 -6.84 7.97 -14.38
CA PRO A 8 -5.68 7.10 -14.61
C PRO A 8 -5.61 5.85 -13.70
N LEU A 9 -6.62 5.55 -12.87
CA LEU A 9 -6.54 4.42 -11.92
C LEU A 9 -6.35 3.05 -12.60
N ASN A 10 -6.97 2.83 -13.76
CA ASN A 10 -6.79 1.59 -14.52
C ASN A 10 -5.33 1.39 -14.95
N ASN A 11 -4.66 2.47 -15.38
CA ASN A 11 -3.24 2.43 -15.73
C ASN A 11 -2.37 2.10 -14.51
N LEU A 12 -2.65 2.72 -13.36
CA LEU A 12 -1.95 2.38 -12.11
C LEU A 12 -2.16 0.91 -11.71
N ALA A 13 -3.36 0.37 -11.86
CA ALA A 13 -3.65 -1.03 -11.60
C ALA A 13 -2.87 -1.97 -12.53
N ASP A 14 -2.84 -1.69 -13.83
CA ASP A 14 -2.09 -2.49 -14.81
C ASP A 14 -0.59 -2.47 -14.55
N ILE A 15 -0.01 -1.30 -14.25
CA ILE A 15 1.40 -1.19 -13.88
C ILE A 15 1.67 -1.93 -12.56
N SER A 16 0.77 -1.82 -11.58
CA SER A 16 0.89 -2.53 -10.30
C SER A 16 0.83 -4.04 -10.48
N ARG A 17 0.00 -4.54 -11.40
CA ARG A 17 -0.05 -5.96 -11.78
C ARG A 17 1.32 -6.45 -12.24
N THR A 18 2.05 -5.67 -13.03
CA THR A 18 3.38 -6.09 -13.51
C THR A 18 4.38 -6.35 -12.37
N ILE A 19 4.18 -5.72 -11.20
CA ILE A 19 5.01 -5.92 -10.00
C ILE A 19 4.49 -7.08 -9.17
N LEU A 20 3.16 -7.16 -8.96
CA LEU A 20 2.56 -8.04 -7.96
C LEU A 20 2.12 -9.41 -8.50
N GLN A 21 1.94 -9.55 -9.81
CA GLN A 21 1.49 -10.79 -10.43
C GLN A 21 2.46 -11.94 -10.10
N GLY A 22 1.92 -13.02 -9.52
CA GLY A 22 2.70 -14.18 -9.10
C GLY A 22 3.53 -14.00 -7.81
N ARG A 23 3.45 -12.83 -7.15
CA ARG A 23 4.27 -12.49 -5.96
C ARG A 23 3.52 -12.48 -4.64
N GLY A 24 2.40 -13.20 -4.54
CA GLY A 24 1.60 -13.24 -3.31
C GLY A 24 2.39 -13.68 -2.08
N ASN A 25 3.31 -14.64 -2.23
CA ASN A 25 4.18 -15.09 -1.14
C ASN A 25 5.21 -14.02 -0.77
N ASP A 26 5.87 -13.39 -1.75
CA ASP A 26 6.85 -12.33 -1.50
C ASP A 26 6.20 -11.16 -0.74
N LEU A 27 5.03 -10.71 -1.21
CA LEU A 27 4.23 -9.67 -0.57
C LEU A 27 3.87 -10.04 0.88
N SER A 28 3.47 -11.30 1.12
CA SER A 28 3.11 -11.78 2.46
C SER A 28 4.31 -11.97 3.39
N SER A 29 5.53 -11.98 2.84
CA SER A 29 6.78 -12.18 3.58
C SER A 29 7.55 -10.89 3.84
N LEU A 30 7.04 -9.74 3.42
CA LEU A 30 7.69 -8.45 3.64
C LEU A 30 7.92 -8.18 5.13
N PRO A 31 9.07 -7.60 5.50
CA PRO A 31 9.34 -7.19 6.88
C PRO A 31 8.47 -5.98 7.23
N LEU A 32 7.31 -6.24 7.85
CA LEU A 32 6.27 -5.24 8.11
C LEU A 32 6.73 -4.09 9.02
N ASP A 33 7.68 -4.36 9.90
CA ASP A 33 8.31 -3.38 10.80
C ASP A 33 9.20 -2.36 10.06
N GLN A 34 9.58 -2.65 8.81
CA GLN A 34 10.37 -1.77 7.96
C GLN A 34 9.54 -0.99 6.94
N LEU A 35 8.22 -1.24 6.89
CA LEU A 35 7.29 -0.53 6.04
C LEU A 35 6.66 0.64 6.80
N GLN A 36 6.42 1.75 6.12
CA GLN A 36 5.64 2.84 6.68
C GLN A 36 4.20 2.37 6.98
N LEU A 37 3.89 2.27 8.26
CA LEU A 37 2.55 2.00 8.74
C LEU A 37 1.65 3.24 8.60
N LEU A 38 0.42 3.04 8.09
CA LEU A 38 -0.62 4.08 7.94
C LEU A 38 -1.95 3.68 8.60
N ASP A 39 -1.95 2.63 9.42
CA ASP A 39 -3.10 2.10 10.16
C ASP A 39 -2.73 1.83 11.62
N TYR A 40 -3.67 2.11 12.52
CA TYR A 40 -3.52 1.80 13.94
C TYR A 40 -4.89 1.56 14.60
N LEU A 41 -5.66 0.64 14.03
CA LEU A 41 -6.98 0.23 14.56
C LEU A 41 -6.88 -0.81 15.70
N ASP A 42 -5.73 -1.46 15.83
CA ASP A 42 -5.41 -2.43 16.89
C ASP A 42 -3.96 -2.24 17.33
N SER A 43 -3.61 -2.57 18.58
CA SER A 43 -2.26 -2.35 19.11
C SER A 43 -1.22 -3.33 18.58
N ASN A 44 -1.66 -4.48 18.06
CA ASN A 44 -0.79 -5.59 17.65
C ASN A 44 -1.02 -6.04 16.21
N ARG A 45 -2.07 -5.52 15.54
CA ARG A 45 -2.50 -5.97 14.22
C ARG A 45 -2.64 -4.78 13.29
N HIS A 46 -1.81 -4.78 12.26
CA HIS A 46 -1.66 -3.66 11.35
C HIS A 46 -1.71 -4.18 9.93
N PHE A 47 -2.48 -3.53 9.06
CA PHE A 47 -2.78 -4.10 7.75
C PHE A 47 -2.53 -3.15 6.59
N LEU A 48 -2.57 -1.83 6.83
CA LEU A 48 -2.47 -0.83 5.78
C LEU A 48 -1.13 -0.08 5.87
N TYR A 49 -0.33 -0.20 4.82
CA TYR A 49 1.01 0.36 4.72
C TYR A 49 1.09 1.32 3.54
N ASP A 50 2.07 2.22 3.54
CA ASP A 50 2.28 3.13 2.40
C ASP A 50 2.50 2.35 1.09
N PHE A 51 1.72 2.69 0.08
CA PHE A 51 1.69 1.92 -1.17
C PHE A 51 3.02 1.98 -1.94
N ASP A 52 3.67 3.16 -2.00
CA ASP A 52 4.98 3.31 -2.63
C ASP A 52 6.07 2.54 -1.89
N ASP A 53 6.05 2.54 -0.55
CA ASP A 53 6.99 1.75 0.23
C ASP A 53 6.88 0.26 -0.07
N VAL A 54 5.67 -0.30 -0.07
CA VAL A 54 5.42 -1.70 -0.42
C VAL A 54 5.93 -2.02 -1.83
N MET A 55 5.56 -1.22 -2.83
CA MET A 55 5.97 -1.46 -4.22
C MET A 55 7.48 -1.35 -4.41
N SER A 56 8.14 -0.44 -3.68
CA SER A 56 9.60 -0.28 -3.71
C SER A 56 10.38 -1.50 -3.22
N ARG A 57 9.76 -2.39 -2.42
CA ARG A 57 10.41 -3.62 -1.95
C ARG A 57 10.36 -4.77 -2.95
N LEU A 58 9.41 -4.73 -3.89
CA LEU A 58 9.11 -5.84 -4.78
C LEU A 58 9.53 -5.58 -6.23
N ALA A 59 9.47 -4.32 -6.66
CA ALA A 59 9.70 -3.91 -8.04
C ALA A 59 11.18 -3.95 -8.44
N SER A 60 11.46 -4.31 -9.70
CA SER A 60 12.73 -3.97 -10.35
C SER A 60 12.88 -2.45 -10.52
N PRO A 61 14.09 -1.92 -10.78
CA PRO A 61 14.26 -0.49 -11.05
C PRO A 61 13.39 0.05 -12.18
N GLU A 62 13.18 -0.72 -13.25
CA GLU A 62 12.34 -0.35 -14.39
C GLU A 62 10.85 -0.34 -14.01
N GLN A 63 10.41 -1.41 -13.33
CA GLN A 63 9.03 -1.51 -12.84
C GLN A 63 8.70 -0.39 -11.86
N TYR A 64 9.63 -0.08 -10.96
CA TYR A 64 9.44 0.98 -9.97
C TYR A 64 9.34 2.36 -10.61
N ARG A 65 10.16 2.66 -11.62
CA ARG A 65 10.04 3.92 -12.38
C ARG A 65 8.69 4.03 -13.08
N ALA A 66 8.22 2.95 -13.72
CA ALA A 66 6.90 2.93 -14.36
C ALA A 66 5.78 3.14 -13.34
N PHE A 67 5.86 2.47 -12.19
CA PHE A 67 4.93 2.63 -11.08
C PHE A 67 4.90 4.06 -10.53
N GLN A 68 6.06 4.66 -10.26
CA GLN A 68 6.13 6.04 -9.76
C GLN A 68 5.52 7.04 -10.74
N LYS A 69 5.72 6.84 -12.05
CA LYS A 69 5.07 7.65 -13.08
C LYS A 69 3.55 7.51 -13.01
N ALA A 70 3.02 6.29 -13.05
CA ALA A 70 1.58 6.05 -12.97
C ALA A 70 0.96 6.58 -11.66
N LEU A 71 1.66 6.42 -10.53
CA LEU A 71 1.22 6.93 -9.24
C LEU A 71 1.18 8.47 -9.21
N SER A 72 2.10 9.15 -9.90
CA SER A 72 2.09 10.62 -10.00
C SER A 72 0.95 11.17 -10.85
N GLU A 73 0.44 10.39 -11.80
CA GLU A 73 -0.76 10.74 -12.58
C GLU A 73 -2.03 10.58 -11.73
N VAL A 74 -2.08 9.58 -10.85
CA VAL A 74 -3.20 9.35 -9.91
C VAL A 74 -3.18 10.31 -8.73
N ILE A 75 -2.03 10.56 -8.10
CA ILE A 75 -1.93 11.41 -6.90
C ILE A 75 -1.58 12.84 -7.30
N THR A 76 -2.61 13.62 -7.64
CA THR A 76 -2.48 15.01 -8.11
C THR A 76 -2.08 15.97 -6.99
N TYR A 77 -2.36 15.61 -5.74
CA TYR A 77 -1.89 16.35 -4.57
C TYR A 77 -1.72 15.43 -3.38
N LYS A 78 -0.68 15.65 -2.58
CA LYS A 78 -0.51 15.00 -1.28
C LYS A 78 0.19 15.91 -0.29
N ARG A 79 -0.26 15.88 0.96
CA ARG A 79 0.38 16.58 2.08
C ARG A 79 0.12 15.83 3.38
N THR A 80 1.16 15.69 4.19
CA THR A 80 1.11 15.12 5.53
C THR A 80 1.84 16.00 6.53
N THR A 81 1.50 15.85 7.80
CA THR A 81 2.33 16.29 8.93
C THR A 81 3.46 15.27 9.16
N PRO A 82 4.53 15.64 9.89
CA PRO A 82 5.59 14.69 10.26
C PRO A 82 5.09 13.49 11.07
N GLN A 83 3.94 13.63 11.73
CA GLN A 83 3.32 12.60 12.55
C GLN A 83 1.85 12.42 12.22
N ALA A 84 1.34 11.20 12.33
CA ALA A 84 -0.07 10.87 12.23
C ALA A 84 -0.62 10.44 13.59
N THR A 85 -1.81 10.94 13.94
CA THR A 85 -2.49 10.66 15.20
C THR A 85 -3.58 9.61 14.99
N TYR A 86 -3.67 8.63 15.89
CA TYR A 86 -4.67 7.57 15.86
C TYR A 86 -5.41 7.54 17.20
N MET A 87 -6.70 7.22 17.16
CA MET A 87 -7.57 7.28 18.33
C MET A 87 -7.23 6.21 19.38
N LEU A 88 -6.88 5.01 18.94
CA LEU A 88 -6.55 3.91 19.84
C LEU A 88 -5.31 4.30 20.66
N ASN A 89 -5.49 4.40 21.98
CA ASN A 89 -4.47 4.80 22.94
C ASN A 89 -3.82 6.19 22.66
N ALA A 90 -4.50 7.05 21.89
CA ALA A 90 -3.94 8.33 21.42
C ALA A 90 -2.55 8.15 20.76
N ALA A 91 -2.36 7.05 20.03
CA ALA A 91 -1.08 6.74 19.40
C ALA A 91 -0.66 7.81 18.39
N VAL A 92 0.63 8.11 18.36
CA VAL A 92 1.26 9.03 17.42
C VAL A 92 2.38 8.28 16.72
N LEU A 93 2.30 8.19 15.39
CA LEU A 93 3.31 7.52 14.57
C LEU A 93 4.04 8.54 13.70
N ASP A 94 5.35 8.40 13.58
CA ASP A 94 6.15 9.19 12.66
C ASP A 94 5.90 8.77 11.21
N ILE A 95 5.84 9.75 10.31
CA ILE A 95 5.62 9.58 8.88
C ILE A 95 6.91 9.92 8.15
N HIS A 96 7.67 8.89 7.79
CA HIS A 96 8.92 8.99 7.03
C HIS A 96 8.70 8.80 5.53
N ARG A 97 7.66 8.05 5.14
CA ARG A 97 7.21 7.91 3.73
C ARG A 97 5.73 8.25 3.64
N PHE A 98 5.33 8.92 2.55
CA PHE A 98 3.92 9.21 2.31
C PHE A 98 3.65 9.40 0.81
N CYS A 99 3.04 8.41 0.20
CA CYS A 99 2.64 8.45 -1.20
C CYS A 99 1.21 8.97 -1.42
N GLY A 100 0.40 9.01 -0.36
CA GLY A 100 -0.99 9.46 -0.41
C GLY A 100 -2.02 8.33 -0.46
N MET A 101 -1.57 7.08 -0.61
CA MET A 101 -2.41 5.87 -0.58
C MET A 101 -1.81 4.81 0.34
N SER A 102 -2.68 4.10 1.05
CA SER A 102 -2.29 2.88 1.75
C SER A 102 -2.71 1.65 0.95
N VAL A 103 -1.98 0.54 1.12
CA VAL A 103 -2.30 -0.76 0.53
C VAL A 103 -2.32 -1.83 1.61
N TYR A 104 -3.17 -2.85 1.42
CA TYR A 104 -3.20 -4.02 2.27
C TYR A 104 -2.00 -4.93 1.99
N VAL A 105 -1.31 -5.37 3.06
CA VAL A 105 -0.28 -6.41 2.99
C VAL A 105 -0.82 -7.68 3.65
N PRO A 106 -1.07 -8.77 2.87
CA PRO A 106 -1.54 -10.04 3.40
C PRO A 106 -0.57 -10.62 4.43
N GLN A 107 -1.10 -11.29 5.44
CA GLN A 107 -0.31 -11.84 6.54
C GLN A 107 -0.78 -13.26 6.84
N GLN A 108 0.16 -14.19 7.00
CA GLN A 108 -0.15 -15.62 7.16
C GLN A 108 -1.10 -15.90 8.35
N ALA A 109 -0.97 -15.14 9.45
CA ALA A 109 -1.81 -15.28 10.63
C ALA A 109 -3.28 -14.87 10.41
N PHE A 110 -3.62 -14.20 9.30
CA PHE A 110 -4.94 -13.60 9.05
C PHE A 110 -5.63 -14.18 7.82
N GLY A 111 -5.70 -15.53 7.73
CA GLY A 111 -6.29 -16.25 6.60
C GLY A 111 -7.69 -15.77 6.19
N LEU A 112 -8.60 -15.52 7.14
CA LEU A 112 -9.95 -15.03 6.83
C LEU A 112 -9.95 -13.65 6.15
N LEU A 113 -9.09 -12.73 6.60
CA LEU A 113 -8.97 -11.41 6.00
C LEU A 113 -8.31 -11.49 4.63
N ASN A 114 -7.27 -12.32 4.49
CA ASN A 114 -6.62 -12.59 3.21
C ASN A 114 -7.64 -13.12 2.19
N GLU A 115 -8.49 -14.09 2.56
CA GLU A 115 -9.52 -14.64 1.67
C GLU A 115 -10.59 -13.61 1.31
N TRP A 116 -11.07 -12.83 2.28
CA TRP A 116 -12.02 -11.74 2.01
C TRP A 116 -11.45 -10.72 1.02
N TYR A 117 -10.16 -10.36 1.18
CA TYR A 117 -9.50 -9.39 0.32
C TYR A 117 -9.44 -9.83 -1.16
N LYS A 118 -9.40 -11.15 -1.43
CA LYS A 118 -9.48 -11.68 -2.80
C LYS A 118 -10.79 -11.36 -3.51
N GLY A 119 -11.83 -11.01 -2.76
CA GLY A 119 -13.12 -10.58 -3.29
C GLY A 119 -13.10 -9.18 -3.91
N LEU A 120 -12.10 -8.35 -3.59
CA LEU A 120 -12.04 -6.96 -4.04
C LEU A 120 -11.58 -6.84 -5.50
N GLU A 121 -12.13 -5.86 -6.21
CA GLU A 121 -11.79 -5.59 -7.62
C GLU A 121 -10.28 -5.34 -7.81
N TRP A 122 -9.67 -4.60 -6.88
CA TRP A 122 -8.23 -4.37 -6.85
C TRP A 122 -7.42 -5.67 -6.85
N TYR A 123 -7.76 -6.66 -6.02
CA TYR A 123 -7.06 -7.95 -6.01
C TYR A 123 -7.26 -8.70 -7.32
N ARG A 124 -8.50 -8.71 -7.84
CA ARG A 124 -8.83 -9.36 -9.13
C ARG A 124 -8.16 -8.69 -10.32
N SER A 125 -7.83 -7.40 -10.22
CA SER A 125 -7.04 -6.71 -11.23
C SER A 125 -5.55 -7.03 -11.17
N MET A 126 -5.06 -7.83 -10.22
CA MET A 126 -3.64 -8.20 -10.10
C MET A 126 -3.33 -9.67 -10.37
N HIS A 127 -4.36 -10.52 -10.36
CA HIS A 127 -4.27 -11.98 -10.40
C HIS A 127 -5.11 -12.52 -11.55
#